data_AF-A0A7U9STG9-F1
#
_entry.id   AF-A0A7U9STG9-F1
#
_cell.length_a   1.000
_cell.length_b   1.000
_cell.length_c   1.000
_cell.angle_alpha   90.00
_cell.angle_beta   90.00
_cell.angle_gamma   90.00
#
_symmetry.space_group_name_H-M   'P 1'
#
loop_
_entity.id
_entity.type
_entity.pdbx_description
1 polymer ?
#
loop_
_entity_poly.entity_id
_entity_poly.type
_entity_poly.pdbx_seq_one_letter_code
_entity_poly.pdbx_strand_id
1 'polypeptide(L)'
;MKERLNNLYCLEPALIERSSVGAGSDTYFVTCADGKYVVKFPALSEINHPGAEPELCEYLNCQGIPCCHFLRNNTGNFLSTDANGRLFHVQKFIEGRLYGLNEAPDWLLIQSAQTIRSPCVIIMGSITRLQRQTAIYISIRLYFLQNYSDG
;
A
#
# COMPACT_ATOMS: atom_id res chain seq x y z
N MET A 1 -11.55 16.11 2.94
CA MET A 1 -10.64 14.99 3.31
C MET A 1 -10.30 15.00 4.79
N LYS A 2 -9.73 16.09 5.34
CA LYS A 2 -9.39 16.19 6.79
C LYS A 2 -10.53 15.74 7.71
N GLU A 3 -11.70 16.36 7.58
CA GLU A 3 -12.89 16.02 8.37
C GLU A 3 -13.31 14.55 8.24
N ARG A 4 -13.28 13.99 7.02
CA ARG A 4 -13.59 12.58 6.79
C ARG A 4 -12.60 11.65 7.47
N LEU A 5 -11.30 11.96 7.41
CA LEU A 5 -10.26 11.16 8.08
C LEU A 5 -10.39 11.23 9.61
N ASN A 6 -10.75 12.39 10.16
CA ASN A 6 -11.02 12.53 11.58
C ASN A 6 -12.26 11.73 12.00
N ASN A 7 -13.40 11.95 11.34
CA ASN A 7 -14.65 11.30 11.71
C ASN A 7 -14.62 9.79 11.55
N LEU A 8 -13.95 9.27 10.52
CA LEU A 8 -13.96 7.85 10.18
C LEU A 8 -12.78 7.07 10.78
N TYR A 9 -11.63 7.70 11.04
CA TYR A 9 -10.40 7.01 11.45
C TYR A 9 -9.73 7.65 12.67
N CYS A 10 -10.34 8.68 13.28
CA CYS A 10 -9.74 9.46 14.38
C CYS A 10 -8.37 10.05 14.03
N LEU A 11 -8.11 10.31 12.75
CA LEU A 11 -6.87 10.92 12.27
C LEU A 11 -6.99 12.45 12.22
N GLU A 12 -5.95 13.15 12.63
CA GLU A 12 -5.86 14.61 12.56
C GLU A 12 -4.73 15.05 11.61
N PRO A 13 -5.02 15.22 10.31
CA PRO A 13 -4.00 15.56 9.32
C PRO A 13 -3.42 16.96 9.54
N ALA A 14 -2.13 17.02 9.86
CA ALA A 14 -1.34 18.24 9.80
C ALA A 14 -1.08 18.63 8.34
N LEU A 15 -0.61 17.69 7.53
CA LEU A 15 -0.27 17.87 6.11
C LEU A 15 -0.93 16.80 5.23
N ILE A 16 -1.36 17.19 4.03
CA ILE A 16 -1.89 16.30 2.99
C ILE A 16 -1.26 16.67 1.66
N GLU A 17 -0.61 15.71 1.01
CA GLU A 17 0.08 15.90 -0.27
C GLU A 17 -0.43 14.89 -1.29
N ARG A 18 -0.83 15.36 -2.48
CA ARG A 18 -1.23 14.46 -3.56
C ARG A 18 0.01 13.93 -4.27
N SER A 19 0.08 12.63 -4.50
CA SER A 19 1.09 12.03 -5.35
C SER A 19 0.89 12.46 -6.80
N SER A 20 1.96 12.96 -7.44
CA SER A 20 1.99 13.22 -8.88
C SER A 20 2.23 11.95 -9.72
N VAL A 21 2.50 10.82 -9.04
CA VAL A 21 2.84 9.53 -9.66
C VAL A 21 1.79 8.49 -9.26
N GLY A 22 1.18 7.83 -10.25
CA GLY A 22 0.19 6.77 -10.06
C GLY A 22 -0.58 6.47 -11.35
N ALA A 23 -0.86 5.20 -11.63
CA ALA A 23 -1.65 4.83 -12.81
C ALA A 23 -3.15 4.87 -12.48
N GLY A 24 -3.78 6.00 -12.76
CA GLY A 24 -5.23 6.14 -12.77
C GLY A 24 -5.94 6.16 -11.41
N SER A 25 -5.23 6.01 -10.29
CA SER A 25 -5.75 6.17 -8.94
C SER A 25 -5.24 7.47 -8.30
N ASP A 26 -6.08 8.14 -7.51
CA ASP A 26 -5.61 9.28 -6.71
C ASP A 26 -4.98 8.75 -5.42
N THR A 27 -3.73 9.11 -5.18
CA THR A 27 -3.01 8.76 -3.95
C THR A 27 -2.63 10.03 -3.21
N TYR A 28 -2.86 10.06 -1.90
CA TYR A 28 -2.50 11.16 -1.02
C TYR A 28 -1.65 10.65 0.14
N PHE A 29 -0.54 11.34 0.42
CA PHE A 29 0.26 11.17 1.63
C PHE A 29 -0.27 12.09 2.71
N VAL A 30 -0.51 11.53 3.89
CA VAL A 30 -1.12 12.25 5.01
C VAL A 30 -0.19 12.14 6.21
N THR A 31 0.22 13.28 6.74
CA THR A 31 1.04 13.36 7.96
C THR A 31 0.16 13.83 9.11
N CYS A 32 0.09 13.00 10.15
CA CYS A 32 -0.58 13.28 11.42
C CYS A 32 0.48 13.35 12.54
N ALA A 33 0.07 13.74 13.75
CA ALA A 33 0.98 13.78 14.90
C ALA A 33 1.49 12.39 15.33
N ASP A 34 0.70 11.34 15.08
CA ASP A 34 0.97 9.95 15.45
C ASP A 34 1.66 9.12 14.36
N GLY A 35 1.81 9.68 13.14
CA GLY A 35 2.47 8.99 12.05
C GLY A 35 2.07 9.47 10.66
N LYS A 36 2.53 8.72 9.66
CA LYS A 36 2.23 8.95 8.24
C LYS A 36 1.31 7.87 7.69
N TYR A 37 0.45 8.28 6.78
CA TYR A 37 -0.59 7.46 6.18
C TYR A 37 -0.65 7.69 4.67
N VAL A 38 -1.21 6.72 3.96
CA VAL A 38 -1.54 6.82 2.53
C VAL A 38 -3.03 6.61 2.36
N VAL A 39 -3.67 7.55 1.68
CA VAL A 39 -5.08 7.47 1.28
C VAL A 39 -5.12 7.23 -0.22
N LYS A 40 -5.74 6.12 -0.64
CA LYS A 40 -5.85 5.79 -2.07
C LYS A 40 -7.31 5.72 -2.49
N PHE A 41 -7.60 6.34 -3.62
CA PHE A 41 -8.85 6.27 -4.33
C PHE A 41 -8.66 5.39 -5.55
N PRO A 42 -9.05 4.10 -5.50
CA PRO A 42 -8.95 3.20 -6.63
C PRO A 42 -9.76 3.72 -7.82
N ALA A 43 -9.29 3.43 -9.03
CA ALA A 43 -10.05 3.70 -10.24
C ALA A 43 -11.32 2.84 -10.26
N LEU A 44 -12.45 3.42 -10.70
CA LEU A 44 -13.67 2.64 -10.92
C LEU A 44 -13.49 1.80 -12.19
N SER A 45 -13.35 0.49 -12.04
CA SER A 45 -13.39 -0.46 -13.14
C SER A 45 -14.03 -1.75 -12.66
N GLU A 46 -14.66 -2.51 -13.58
CA GLU A 46 -15.31 -3.78 -13.26
C GLU A 46 -14.34 -4.85 -12.72
N ILE A 47 -13.04 -4.66 -12.93
CA ILE A 47 -11.96 -5.58 -12.52
C ILE A 47 -11.38 -5.17 -11.15
N ASN A 48 -11.63 -3.94 -10.69
CA ASN A 48 -11.10 -3.47 -9.41
C ASN A 48 -12.01 -3.91 -8.27
N HIS A 49 -11.49 -4.80 -7.41
CA HIS A 49 -12.09 -5.17 -6.14
C HIS A 49 -11.36 -4.44 -5.00
N PRO A 50 -11.73 -3.18 -4.69
CA PRO A 50 -10.94 -2.33 -3.81
C PRO A 50 -10.84 -2.84 -2.36
N GLY A 51 -11.70 -3.78 -1.95
CA GLY A 51 -11.67 -4.44 -0.64
C GLY A 51 -10.75 -5.64 -0.55
N ALA A 52 -10.39 -6.26 -1.69
CA ALA A 52 -9.60 -7.50 -1.69
C ALA A 52 -8.15 -7.29 -1.26
N GLU A 53 -7.53 -6.15 -1.62
CA GLU A 53 -6.15 -5.83 -1.22
C GLU A 53 -6.01 -5.67 0.31
N PRO A 54 -6.85 -4.87 1.00
CA PRO A 54 -6.83 -4.81 2.46
C PRO A 54 -7.00 -6.15 3.16
N GLU A 55 -7.96 -6.97 2.74
CA GLU A 55 -8.25 -8.29 3.33
C GLU A 55 -7.06 -9.25 3.16
N LEU A 56 -6.48 -9.29 1.97
CA LEU A 56 -5.32 -10.13 1.69
C LEU A 56 -4.11 -9.71 2.53
N CYS A 57 -3.85 -8.40 2.62
CA CYS A 57 -2.74 -7.90 3.43
C CYS A 57 -2.93 -8.16 4.92
N GLU A 58 -4.15 -8.06 5.45
CA GLU A 58 -4.44 -8.44 6.83
C GLU A 58 -4.22 -9.94 7.06
N TYR A 59 -4.72 -10.80 6.16
CA TYR A 59 -4.50 -12.24 6.23
C TYR A 59 -3.00 -12.59 6.24
N LEU A 60 -2.21 -12.01 5.33
CA LEU A 60 -0.77 -12.26 5.23
C LEU A 60 -0.02 -11.81 6.50
N ASN A 61 -0.37 -10.64 7.05
CA ASN A 61 0.20 -10.20 8.33
C ASN A 61 -0.13 -11.17 9.48
N CYS A 62 -1.36 -11.71 9.53
CA CYS A 62 -1.73 -12.75 10.50
C CYS A 62 -0.95 -14.06 10.33
N GLN A 63 -0.44 -14.35 9.13
CA GLN A 63 0.46 -15.49 8.86
C GLN A 63 1.94 -15.16 9.11
N GLY A 64 2.26 -13.98 9.65
CA GLY A 64 3.64 -13.54 9.89
C GLY A 64 4.39 -13.09 8.64
N ILE A 65 3.69 -12.88 7.51
CA ILE A 65 4.26 -12.36 6.27
C ILE A 65 4.09 -10.83 6.27
N PRO A 66 5.18 -10.04 6.37
CA PRO A 66 5.07 -8.59 6.46
C PRO A 66 4.39 -7.98 5.23
N CYS A 67 3.27 -7.29 5.44
CA CYS A 67 2.51 -6.59 4.42
C CYS A 67 2.09 -5.19 4.90
N CYS A 68 1.56 -4.37 4.00
CA CYS A 68 1.03 -3.07 4.41
C CYS A 68 -0.17 -3.19 5.35
N HIS A 69 -0.21 -2.29 6.33
CA HIS A 69 -1.25 -2.28 7.35
C HIS A 69 -2.34 -1.30 6.95
N PHE A 70 -3.53 -1.83 6.67
CA PHE A 70 -4.71 -1.02 6.39
C PHE A 70 -5.45 -0.68 7.68
N LEU A 71 -6.02 0.51 7.74
CA LEU A 71 -6.83 0.94 8.85
C LEU A 71 -8.28 0.57 8.57
N ARG A 72 -8.97 0.08 9.61
CA ARG A 72 -10.42 -0.02 9.62
C ARG A 72 -10.99 1.32 10.07
N ASN A 73 -12.10 1.73 9.45
CA ASN A 73 -12.84 2.90 9.89
C ASN A 73 -13.62 2.61 11.19
N ASN A 74 -14.31 3.61 11.71
CA ASN A 74 -15.14 3.55 12.91
C ASN A 74 -16.32 2.55 12.84
N THR A 75 -16.61 1.98 11.67
CA THR A 75 -17.58 0.89 11.47
C THR A 75 -16.92 -0.49 11.33
N GLY A 76 -15.59 -0.58 11.42
CA GLY A 76 -14.83 -1.82 11.29
C GLY A 76 -14.46 -2.19 9.84
N ASN A 77 -14.78 -1.36 8.85
CA ASN A 77 -14.57 -1.65 7.43
C ASN A 77 -13.27 -1.02 6.90
N PHE A 78 -12.61 -1.68 5.93
CA PHE A 78 -11.41 -1.14 5.27
C PHE A 78 -11.72 -0.06 4.22
N LEU A 79 -12.91 -0.13 3.62
CA LEU A 79 -13.36 0.83 2.63
C LEU A 79 -14.24 1.89 3.29
N SER A 80 -14.05 3.12 2.84
CA SER A 80 -14.87 4.27 3.19
C SER A 80 -15.24 5.06 1.96
N THR A 81 -16.24 5.91 2.11
CA THR A 81 -16.73 6.77 1.04
C THR A 81 -16.45 8.23 1.36
N ASP A 82 -15.96 8.98 0.39
CA ASP A 82 -15.78 10.43 0.53
C ASP A 82 -17.11 11.19 0.40
N ALA A 83 -17.05 12.53 0.45
CA ALA A 83 -18.24 13.36 0.30
C ALA A 83 -18.92 13.26 -1.07
N ASN A 84 -18.22 12.75 -2.10
CA ASN A 84 -18.69 12.64 -3.48
C ASN A 84 -19.09 11.20 -3.85
N GLY A 85 -19.14 10.28 -2.89
CA GLY A 85 -19.45 8.88 -3.19
C GLY A 85 -18.26 8.03 -3.65
N ARG A 86 -17.03 8.58 -3.67
CA ARG A 86 -15.84 7.84 -4.11
C ARG A 86 -15.33 6.94 -3.00
N LEU A 87 -15.03 5.70 -3.34
CA LEU A 87 -14.41 4.74 -2.43
C LEU A 87 -12.93 5.09 -2.21
N PHE A 88 -12.47 4.88 -0.98
CA PHE A 88 -11.07 4.96 -0.61
C PHE A 88 -10.74 4.02 0.54
N HIS A 89 -9.46 3.67 0.68
CA HIS A 89 -8.91 3.03 1.86
C HIS A 89 -7.76 3.86 2.44
N VAL A 90 -7.45 3.61 3.71
CA VAL A 90 -6.32 4.22 4.41
C VAL A 90 -5.36 3.13 4.82
N GLN A 91 -4.07 3.32 4.55
CA GLN A 91 -3.01 2.43 5.01
C GLN A 91 -1.93 3.23 5.75
N LYS A 92 -1.22 2.57 6.68
CA LYS A 92 -0.01 3.15 7.25
C LYS A 92 1.02 3.35 6.14
N PHE A 93 1.69 4.50 6.18
CA PHE A 93 2.86 4.71 5.34
C PHE A 93 3.97 3.78 5.83
N ILE A 94 4.71 3.22 4.89
CA ILE A 94 5.86 2.40 5.24
C ILE A 94 7.11 3.14 4.83
N GLU A 95 7.89 3.46 5.85
CA GLU A 95 9.20 4.06 5.69
C GLU A 95 10.14 3.06 5.02
N GLY A 96 10.90 3.53 4.04
CA GLY A 96 11.80 2.67 3.30
C GLY A 96 12.35 3.36 2.06
N ARG A 97 13.22 2.64 1.36
CA ARG A 97 13.84 3.10 0.13
C ARG A 97 13.20 2.40 -1.06
N LEU A 98 12.74 3.18 -2.03
CA LEU A 98 12.46 2.67 -3.36
C LEU A 98 13.76 2.70 -4.15
N TYR A 99 14.12 1.57 -4.74
CA TYR A 99 15.25 1.47 -5.64
C TYR A 99 14.81 1.84 -7.05
N GLY A 100 15.65 2.58 -7.77
CA GLY A 100 15.48 2.79 -9.20
C GLY A 100 15.60 1.49 -9.99
N LEU A 101 15.37 1.59 -11.29
CA LEU A 101 15.54 0.47 -12.21
C LEU A 101 16.97 -0.08 -12.12
N ASN A 102 17.11 -1.36 -11.80
CA ASN A 102 18.40 -2.05 -11.62
C ASN A 102 19.29 -1.52 -10.47
N GLU A 103 18.72 -0.81 -9.50
CA GLU A 103 19.46 -0.30 -8.34
C GLU A 103 19.28 -1.13 -7.07
N ALA A 104 18.44 -2.17 -7.12
CA ALA A 104 18.20 -3.05 -5.97
C ALA A 104 19.47 -3.85 -5.63
N PRO A 105 19.90 -3.89 -4.36
CA PRO A 105 21.09 -4.65 -3.96
C PRO A 105 20.84 -6.16 -4.01
N ASP A 106 21.89 -6.94 -4.26
CA ASP A 106 21.79 -8.39 -4.43
C ASP A 106 21.12 -9.11 -3.26
N TRP A 107 21.39 -8.67 -2.02
CA TRP A 107 20.76 -9.26 -0.84
C TRP A 107 19.23 -9.14 -0.87
N LEU A 108 18.70 -8.04 -1.41
CA LEU A 108 17.26 -7.81 -1.52
C LEU A 108 16.66 -8.68 -2.61
N LEU A 109 17.36 -8.88 -3.73
CA LEU A 109 16.94 -9.78 -4.80
C LEU A 109 16.87 -11.23 -4.31
N ILE A 110 17.90 -11.67 -3.57
CA ILE A 110 17.96 -13.02 -2.98
C ILE A 110 16.82 -13.23 -1.97
N GLN A 111 16.61 -12.29 -1.05
CA GLN A 111 15.52 -12.37 -0.06
C GLN A 111 14.14 -12.31 -0.72
N SER A 112 13.96 -11.50 -1.76
CA SER A 112 12.70 -11.45 -2.52
C SER A 112 12.40 -12.80 -3.16
N ALA A 113 13.38 -13.44 -3.79
CA ALA A 113 13.22 -14.77 -4.37
C ALA A 113 12.85 -15.84 -3.31
N GLN A 114 13.43 -15.76 -2.12
CA GLN A 114 13.08 -16.65 -0.99
C GLN A 114 11.64 -16.42 -0.52
N THR A 115 11.22 -15.16 -0.43
CA THR A 115 9.86 -14.79 0.00
C THR A 115 8.80 -15.29 -0.99
N ILE A 116 9.07 -15.14 -2.30
CA ILE A 116 8.16 -15.57 -3.37
C ILE A 116 8.07 -17.11 -3.46
N ARG A 117 9.13 -17.83 -3.09
CA ARG A 117 9.14 -19.30 -3.12
C ARG A 117 8.24 -19.93 -2.05
N SER A 118 7.81 -19.16 -1.05
CA SER A 118 6.86 -19.64 -0.04
C SER A 118 5.47 -19.81 -0.69
N PRO A 119 4.83 -21.01 -0.59
CA PRO A 119 3.57 -21.32 -1.29
C PRO A 119 2.38 -20.43 -0.89
N CYS A 120 2.53 -19.56 0.10
CA CYS A 120 1.52 -18.60 0.55
C CYS A 120 1.61 -17.22 -0.12
N VAL A 121 2.66 -16.92 -0.89
CA VAL A 121 2.84 -15.59 -1.52
C VAL A 121 2.34 -15.64 -2.96
N ILE A 122 1.02 -15.72 -3.12
CA ILE A 122 0.38 -15.39 -4.41
C ILE A 122 0.43 -13.87 -4.54
N ILE A 123 1.36 -13.43 -5.38
CA ILE A 123 1.58 -12.04 -5.70
C ILE A 123 0.41 -11.52 -6.53
N MET A 124 -0.42 -10.66 -5.95
CA MET A 124 -1.38 -9.84 -6.71
C MET A 124 -0.75 -8.48 -7.01
N GLY A 125 -0.26 -8.32 -8.24
CA GLY A 125 0.14 -7.04 -8.79
C GLY A 125 -0.97 -6.41 -9.63
N SER A 126 -1.40 -5.20 -9.29
CA SER A 126 -2.16 -4.37 -10.22
C SER A 126 -1.19 -3.72 -11.22
N ILE A 127 -1.42 -4.01 -12.50
CA ILE A 127 -0.61 -3.62 -13.66
C ILE A 127 -0.66 -2.10 -13.84
N THR A 128 0.50 -1.44 -13.88
CA THR A 128 0.63 -0.11 -14.46
C THR A 128 1.49 -0.21 -15.70
N ARG A 129 0.80 -0.30 -16.85
CA ARG A 129 1.40 -0.48 -18.18
C ARG A 129 1.98 0.87 -18.65
N LEU A 130 3.29 0.96 -18.79
CA LEU A 130 3.94 1.91 -19.71
C LEU A 130 4.96 1.14 -20.55
N GLN A 131 5.05 1.57 -21.80
CA GLN A 131 5.29 0.74 -22.97
C GLN A 131 6.72 0.19 -23.14
N ARG A 132 6.75 -0.96 -23.83
CA ARG A 132 7.85 -1.61 -24.60
C ARG A 132 8.87 -2.45 -23.81
N GLN A 133 8.93 -3.69 -24.28
CA GLN A 133 9.84 -4.80 -23.97
C GLN A 133 9.50 -5.62 -22.73
N THR A 134 9.48 -6.92 -22.99
CA THR A 134 9.01 -8.04 -22.18
C THR A 134 9.72 -8.12 -20.84
N ALA A 135 9.10 -7.57 -19.78
CA ALA A 135 9.36 -7.94 -18.41
C ALA A 135 8.07 -7.69 -17.61
N ILE A 136 7.49 -8.74 -17.05
CA ILE A 136 6.33 -8.65 -16.16
C ILE A 136 6.84 -8.02 -14.86
N TYR A 137 6.75 -6.69 -14.77
CA TYR A 137 7.16 -5.93 -13.59
C TYR A 137 6.02 -6.03 -12.57
N ILE A 138 6.06 -7.06 -11.72
CA ILE A 138 5.12 -7.16 -10.62
C ILE A 138 5.64 -6.31 -9.48
N SER A 139 5.02 -5.15 -9.26
CA SER A 139 5.25 -4.33 -8.07
C SER A 139 4.67 -5.03 -6.84
N ILE A 140 5.36 -6.03 -6.32
CA ILE A 140 5.28 -6.33 -4.89
C ILE A 140 6.03 -5.19 -4.21
N ARG A 141 5.33 -4.30 -3.51
CA ARG A 141 6.02 -3.48 -2.52
C ARG A 141 6.30 -4.36 -1.30
N LEU A 142 7.34 -5.18 -1.42
CA LEU A 142 7.98 -5.83 -0.28
C LEU A 142 8.64 -4.73 0.54
N TYR A 143 7.95 -4.26 1.58
CA TYR A 143 8.58 -3.39 2.55
C TYR A 143 9.27 -4.27 3.59
N PHE A 144 10.60 -4.36 3.50
CA PHE A 144 11.40 -4.90 4.59
C PHE A 144 11.70 -3.76 5.57
N LEU A 145 11.07 -3.81 6.74
CA LEU A 145 11.50 -3.02 7.90
C LEU A 145 12.88 -3.54 8.32
N GLN A 146 13.91 -2.70 8.19
CA GLN A 146 15.22 -2.96 8.80
C GLN A 146 15.06 -2.99 10.32
N ASN A 147 15.05 -4.17 10.92
CA ASN A 147 15.46 -4.33 12.31
C ASN A 147 16.98 -4.51 12.30
N TYR A 148 17.71 -3.41 12.43
CA TYR A 148 19.10 -3.48 12.90
C TYR A 148 19.08 -4.03 14.32
N SER A 149 19.58 -5.25 14.49
CA SER A 149 20.08 -5.71 15.78
C SER A 149 21.60 -5.64 15.63
N ASP A 150 22.22 -4.66 16.29
CA ASP A 150 23.66 -4.64 16.45
C ASP A 150 24.10 -5.90 17.19
N GLY A 151 25.06 -6.61 16.60
CA GLY A 151 25.73 -7.80 17.15
C GLY A 151 26.93 -8.17 16.31
#